data_AF-A0A6P7T357-F1
#
_entry.id   AF-A0A6P7T357-F1
#
_cell.length_a   1.000
_cell.length_b   1.000
_cell.length_c   1.000
_cell.angle_alpha   90.00
_cell.angle_beta   90.00
_cell.angle_gamma   90.00
#
_symmetry.space_group_name_H-M   'P 1'
#
loop_
_entity.id
_entity.type
_entity.pdbx_description
1 polymer ?
#
loop_
_entity_poly.entity_id
_entity_poly.type
_entity_poly.pdbx_seq_one_letter_code
_entity_poly.pdbx_strand_id
1 'polypeptide(L)'
;MAACERRSVSCDEKQKIVCLHQKGKTNSVIATTVGRSRSVVQRIVARFKSSGSSDAKPKTGAEISRELSSASDVNVSCKTVSRRLSGSGLLAWASAKKSLDRRRVVADSF
;
A
#
# COMPACT_ATOMS: atom_id res chain seq x y z
N MET A 1 7.08 28.84 0.83
CA MET A 1 7.06 27.54 1.52
C MET A 1 7.58 26.47 0.57
N ALA A 2 8.75 25.88 0.86
CA ALA A 2 9.32 24.83 0.01
C ALA A 2 8.42 23.58 0.07
N ALA A 3 8.05 23.03 -1.10
CA ALA A 3 7.36 21.76 -1.16
C ALA A 3 8.29 20.68 -0.58
N CYS A 4 7.92 20.12 0.58
CA CYS A 4 8.66 19.03 1.20
C CYS A 4 8.61 17.82 0.26
N GLU A 5 9.74 17.54 -0.38
CA GLU A 5 9.86 16.46 -1.36
C GLU A 5 9.70 15.10 -0.65
N ARG A 6 8.79 14.26 -1.15
CA ARG A 6 8.52 12.95 -0.53
C ARG A 6 9.66 11.99 -0.85
N ARG A 7 10.66 11.89 0.03
CA ARG A 7 11.74 10.89 -0.08
C ARG A 7 11.16 9.47 0.01
N SER A 8 11.21 8.71 -1.08
CA SER A 8 10.86 7.28 -1.10
C SER A 8 11.74 6.50 -0.13
N VAL A 9 11.22 5.39 0.42
CA VAL A 9 11.99 4.51 1.31
C VAL A 9 12.67 3.43 0.47
N SER A 10 13.99 3.34 0.54
CA SER A 10 14.75 2.34 -0.21
C SER A 10 14.51 0.93 0.34
N CYS A 11 14.82 -0.10 -0.43
CA CYS A 11 14.68 -1.49 0.00
C CYS A 11 15.57 -1.79 1.23
N ASP A 12 16.81 -1.29 1.25
CA ASP A 12 17.71 -1.43 2.39
C ASP A 12 17.15 -0.80 3.67
N GLU A 13 16.54 0.38 3.57
CA GLU A 13 15.91 1.04 4.72
C GLU A 13 14.73 0.21 5.25
N LYS A 14 13.91 -0.38 4.36
CA LYS A 14 12.80 -1.26 4.77
C LYS A 14 13.33 -2.53 5.45
N GLN A 15 14.36 -3.15 4.90
CA GLN A 15 14.99 -4.34 5.49
C GLN A 15 15.59 -4.03 6.87
N LYS A 16 16.27 -2.88 7.02
CA LYS A 16 16.79 -2.42 8.30
C LYS A 16 15.67 -2.21 9.33
N ILE A 17 14.55 -1.60 8.93
CA ILE A 17 13.36 -1.44 9.79
C ILE A 17 12.83 -2.80 10.26
N VAL A 18 12.70 -3.78 9.36
CA VAL A 18 12.18 -5.11 9.69
C VAL A 18 13.15 -5.88 10.60
N CYS A 19 14.46 -5.83 10.34
CA CYS A 19 15.47 -6.45 11.19
C CYS A 19 15.42 -5.90 12.63
N LEU A 20 15.29 -4.57 12.79
CA LEU A 20 15.19 -3.96 14.12
C LEU A 20 13.87 -4.29 14.83
N HIS A 21 12.77 -4.41 14.08
CA HIS A 21 11.48 -4.83 14.63
C HIS A 21 11.53 -6.28 15.14
N GLN A 22 12.13 -7.20 14.37
CA GLN A 22 12.32 -8.60 14.78
C GLN A 22 13.19 -8.71 16.04
N LYS A 23 14.16 -7.81 16.22
CA LYS A 23 14.97 -7.68 17.45
C LYS A 23 14.19 -7.10 18.65
N GLY A 24 12.88 -6.86 18.52
CA GLY A 24 12.03 -6.35 19.59
C GLY A 24 12.13 -4.85 19.85
N LYS A 25 12.77 -4.07 18.97
CA LYS A 25 12.88 -2.62 19.16
C LYS A 25 11.55 -1.92 18.92
N THR A 26 11.31 -0.85 19.69
CA THR A 26 10.09 -0.03 19.54
C THR A 26 10.17 0.87 18.30
N ASN A 27 9.01 1.20 17.73
CA ASN A 27 8.93 2.03 16.51
C ASN A 27 9.63 3.39 16.64
N SER A 28 9.64 3.97 17.84
CA SER A 28 10.32 5.24 18.11
C SER A 28 11.84 5.11 18.02
N VAL A 29 12.41 4.04 18.57
CA VAL A 29 13.85 3.76 18.48
C VAL A 29 14.26 3.43 17.04
N ILE A 30 13.41 2.72 16.30
CA ILE A 30 13.66 2.42 14.89
C ILE A 30 13.66 3.71 14.05
N ALA A 31 12.72 4.61 14.30
CA ALA A 31 12.61 5.90 13.61
C ALA A 31 13.90 6.73 13.75
N THR A 32 14.44 6.85 14.97
CA THR A 32 15.70 7.55 15.21
C THR A 32 16.90 6.83 14.57
N THR A 33 16.92 5.50 14.61
CA THR A 33 18.03 4.69 14.05
C THR A 33 18.10 4.74 12.52
N VAL A 34 16.96 4.85 11.84
CA VAL A 34 16.86 4.84 10.36
C VAL A 34 16.75 6.26 9.80
N GLY A 35 16.53 7.28 10.65
CA GLY A 35 16.34 8.66 10.22
C GLY A 35 15.04 8.85 9.44
N ARG A 36 13.97 8.17 9.86
CA ARG A 36 12.65 8.19 9.20
C ARG A 36 11.55 8.50 10.21
N SER A 37 10.46 9.10 9.74
CA SER A 37 9.34 9.41 10.62
C SER A 37 8.69 8.13 11.19
N ARG A 38 8.21 8.21 12.43
CA ARG A 38 7.55 7.10 13.13
C ARG A 38 6.39 6.51 12.31
N SER A 39 5.62 7.36 11.61
CA SER A 39 4.50 6.94 10.78
C SER A 39 4.92 6.09 9.58
N VAL A 40 6.09 6.36 9.00
CA VAL A 40 6.65 5.54 7.91
C VAL A 40 7.07 4.17 8.44
N VAL A 41 7.78 4.15 9.57
CA VAL A 41 8.18 2.90 10.25
C VAL A 41 6.95 2.05 10.59
N GLN A 42 5.93 2.65 11.21
CA GLN A 42 4.71 1.95 11.58
C GLN A 42 4.00 1.33 10.37
N ARG A 43 3.94 2.05 9.24
CA ARG A 43 3.35 1.51 8.00
C ARG A 43 4.13 0.32 7.45
N ILE A 44 5.45 0.35 7.50
CA ILE A 44 6.29 -0.76 7.02
C ILE A 44 6.14 -1.97 7.93
N VAL A 45 6.20 -1.78 9.25
CA VAL A 45 6.00 -2.85 10.23
C VAL A 45 4.61 -3.47 10.12
N ALA A 46 3.56 -2.66 9.96
CA ALA A 46 2.20 -3.18 9.77
C ALA A 46 2.09 -4.07 8.51
N ARG A 47 2.69 -3.65 7.39
CA ARG A 47 2.74 -4.45 6.17
C ARG A 47 3.49 -5.76 6.36
N PHE A 48 4.64 -5.70 7.03
CA PHE A 48 5.44 -6.89 7.34
C PHE A 48 4.64 -7.88 8.19
N LYS A 49 3.93 -7.42 9.24
CA LYS A 49 3.07 -8.28 10.06
C LYS A 49 1.94 -8.96 9.29
N SER A 50 1.37 -8.29 8.28
CA SER A 50 0.26 -8.83 7.49
C SER A 50 0.70 -9.73 6.35
N SER A 51 1.86 -9.46 5.73
CA SER A 51 2.28 -10.13 4.48
C SER A 51 3.56 -10.96 4.60
N GLY A 52 4.29 -10.85 5.71
CA GLY A 52 5.62 -11.44 5.88
C GLY A 52 6.71 -10.81 5.00
N SER A 53 6.39 -9.81 4.17
CA SER A 53 7.31 -9.19 3.21
C SER A 53 7.41 -7.68 3.41
N SER A 54 8.64 -7.17 3.28
CA SER A 54 8.97 -5.75 3.35
C SER A 54 8.75 -5.02 2.01
N ASP A 55 8.79 -5.78 0.90
CA ASP A 55 8.96 -5.24 -0.44
C ASP A 55 7.71 -5.33 -1.31
N ALA A 56 6.79 -6.24 -0.98
CA ALA A 56 5.59 -6.43 -1.77
C ALA A 56 4.60 -5.26 -1.57
N LYS A 57 4.44 -4.45 -2.62
CA LYS A 57 3.21 -3.63 -2.77
C LYS A 57 2.04 -4.63 -2.93
N PRO A 58 0.96 -4.50 -2.14
CA PRO A 58 -0.23 -5.31 -2.39
C PRO A 58 -0.76 -5.00 -3.80
N LYS A 59 -0.91 -6.05 -4.62
CA LYS A 59 -1.44 -5.93 -5.97
C LYS A 59 -2.95 -5.74 -5.93
N THR A 60 -3.45 -4.87 -6.78
CA THR A 60 -4.88 -4.71 -7.04
C THR A 60 -5.41 -5.84 -7.91
N GLY A 61 -6.72 -6.10 -7.89
CA GLY A 61 -7.34 -7.12 -8.74
C GLY A 61 -7.05 -6.94 -10.24
N ALA A 62 -6.90 -5.69 -10.69
CA ALA A 62 -6.56 -5.36 -12.07
C ALA A 62 -5.08 -5.61 -12.44
N GLU A 63 -4.16 -5.49 -11.47
CA GLU A 63 -2.76 -5.88 -11.66
C GLU A 63 -2.66 -7.41 -11.73
N ILE A 64 -3.38 -8.11 -10.84
CA ILE A 64 -3.43 -9.58 -10.83
C ILE A 64 -4.03 -10.12 -12.14
N SER A 65 -5.12 -9.54 -12.65
CA SER A 65 -5.74 -9.99 -13.90
C SER A 65 -4.80 -9.82 -15.10
N ARG A 66 -4.06 -8.71 -15.17
CA ARG A 66 -3.09 -8.46 -16.25
C ARG A 66 -1.93 -9.45 -16.19
N GLU A 67 -1.40 -9.69 -14.99
CA GLU A 67 -0.30 -10.62 -14.80
C GLU A 67 -0.69 -12.05 -15.15
N LEU A 68 -1.88 -12.50 -14.74
CA LEU A 68 -2.40 -13.82 -15.11
C LEU A 68 -2.62 -13.95 -16.61
N SER A 69 -3.13 -12.90 -17.27
CA SER A 69 -3.32 -12.90 -18.73
C SER A 69 -2.01 -12.81 -19.51
N SER A 70 -0.94 -12.33 -18.87
CA SER A 70 0.40 -12.31 -19.46
C SER A 70 1.18 -13.61 -19.21
N ALA A 71 0.89 -14.31 -18.11
CA ALA A 71 1.55 -15.55 -17.73
C ALA A 71 0.83 -16.81 -18.26
N SER A 72 -0.41 -16.65 -18.73
CA SER A 72 -1.21 -17.72 -19.32
C SER A 72 -1.97 -17.19 -20.53
N ASP A 73 -2.22 -18.01 -21.54
CA ASP A 73 -3.03 -17.65 -22.73
C ASP A 73 -4.53 -17.48 -22.41
N VAL A 74 -4.89 -17.32 -21.13
CA VAL A 74 -6.26 -17.21 -20.65
C VAL A 74 -6.51 -15.81 -20.14
N ASN A 75 -7.44 -15.11 -20.79
CA ASN A 75 -7.91 -13.81 -20.33
C ASN A 75 -8.81 -13.97 -19.09
N VAL A 76 -8.31 -13.62 -17.91
CA VAL A 76 -9.07 -13.69 -16.67
C VAL A 76 -9.61 -12.32 -16.29
N SER A 77 -10.93 -12.16 -16.34
CA SER A 77 -11.60 -10.93 -15.91
C SER A 77 -11.30 -10.60 -14.43
N CYS A 78 -11.14 -9.30 -14.13
CA CYS A 78 -11.01 -8.80 -12.75
C CYS A 78 -12.15 -9.29 -11.83
N LYS A 79 -13.38 -9.44 -12.34
CA LYS A 79 -14.50 -9.99 -11.56
C LYS A 79 -14.25 -11.43 -11.12
N THR A 80 -13.65 -12.24 -11.98
CA THR A 80 -13.29 -13.63 -11.68
C THR A 80 -12.18 -13.68 -10.64
N VAL A 81 -11.17 -12.80 -10.76
CA VAL A 81 -10.11 -12.67 -9.76
C VAL A 81 -10.70 -12.28 -8.40
N SER A 82 -11.53 -11.24 -8.33
CA SER A 82 -12.17 -10.82 -7.07
C SER A 82 -13.01 -11.93 -6.45
N ARG A 83 -13.84 -12.62 -7.26
CA ARG A 83 -14.65 -13.73 -6.77
C ARG A 83 -13.80 -14.86 -6.18
N ARG A 84 -12.71 -15.24 -6.87
CA ARG A 84 -11.80 -16.30 -6.41
C ARG A 84 -11.06 -15.89 -5.13
N LEU A 85 -10.54 -14.67 -5.08
CA LEU A 85 -9.89 -14.14 -3.87
C LEU A 85 -10.85 -14.15 -2.68
N SER A 86 -12.07 -13.66 -2.85
CA SER A 86 -13.09 -13.69 -1.80
C SER A 86 -13.48 -15.10 -1.38
N GLY A 87 -13.58 -16.04 -2.32
CA GLY A 87 -13.83 -17.46 -2.02
C GLY A 87 -12.70 -18.12 -1.21
N SER A 88 -11.47 -17.60 -1.30
CA SER A 88 -10.32 -18.04 -0.51
C SER A 88 -10.11 -17.22 0.77
N GLY A 89 -11.04 -16.33 1.14
CA GLY A 89 -10.90 -15.46 2.32
C GLY A 89 -9.88 -14.32 2.17
N LEU A 90 -9.39 -14.07 0.95
CA LEU A 90 -8.44 -13.01 0.65
C LEU A 90 -9.19 -11.77 0.13
N LEU A 91 -8.87 -10.60 0.66
CA LEU A 91 -9.43 -9.33 0.18
C LEU A 91 -8.47 -8.67 -0.80
N ALA A 92 -8.90 -8.51 -2.05
CA ALA A 92 -8.21 -7.63 -2.99
C ALA A 92 -8.34 -6.18 -2.49
N TRP A 93 -7.25 -5.42 -2.50
CA TRP A 93 -7.31 -4.02 -2.09
C TRP A 93 -8.21 -3.25 -3.06
N ALA A 94 -9.37 -2.81 -2.58
CA ALA A 94 -10.30 -2.02 -3.37
C ALA A 94 -9.66 -0.66 -3.65
N SER A 95 -9.62 -0.27 -4.93
CA SER A 95 -9.13 1.05 -5.30
C SER A 95 -10.02 2.11 -4.65
N ALA A 96 -9.43 3.01 -3.85
CA ALA A 96 -10.18 4.06 -3.18
C ALA A 96 -10.91 4.92 -4.22
N LYS A 97 -12.25 4.90 -4.20
CA LYS A 97 -13.05 5.81 -5.03
C LYS A 97 -12.80 7.23 -4.53
N LYS A 98 -12.24 8.11 -5.37
CA LYS A 98 -12.26 9.56 -5.14
C LYS A 98 -13.73 9.98 -5.08
N SER A 99 -14.19 10.50 -3.94
CA SER A 99 -15.43 11.27 -3.93
C SER A 99 -15.21 12.49 -4.80
N LEU A 100 -15.97 12.60 -5.89
CA LEU A 100 -16.10 13.84 -6.63
C LEU A 100 -16.91 14.78 -5.73
N ASP A 101 -16.20 15.54 -4.90
CA ASP A 101 -16.79 16.64 -4.14
C ASP A 101 -17.26 17.70 -5.15
N ARG A 102 -18.59 17.74 -5.37
CA ARG A 102 -19.21 18.74 -6.24
C ARG A 102 -19.13 20.08 -5.52
N ARG A 103 -18.30 20.99 -6.01
CA ARG A 103 -18.30 22.38 -5.56
C ARG A 103 -19.73 22.92 -5.60
N ARG A 104 -20.20 23.39 -4.45
CA ARG A 104 -21.41 24.20 -4.30
C ARG A 104 -21.19 25.47 -5.10
N VAL A 105 -21.85 25.62 -6.25
CA VAL A 105 -22.04 26.93 -6.87
C VAL A 105 -23.00 27.67 -5.94
N VAL A 106 -22.49 28.61 -5.16
CA VAL A 106 -23.33 29.67 -4.58
C VAL A 106 -23.68 30.56 -5.76
N ALA A 107 -24.93 30.50 -6.20
CA ALA A 107 -25.49 31.48 -7.09
C ALA A 107 -25.75 32.75 -6.25
N ASP A 108 -24.88 33.74 -6.39
CA ASP A 108 -25.25 35.12 -6.08
C ASP A 108 -26.15 35.59 -7.22
N SER A 109 -27.41 35.88 -6.89
CA SER A 109 -28.34 36.58 -7.79
C SER A 109 -29.37 37.34 -6.96
N PHE A 110 -29.13 38.65 -6.92
CA PHE A 110 -29.95 39.79 -6.48
C PHE A 110 -30.21 39.98 -4.98
#